data_AF-A0A367FPC1-F1
#
_entry.id   AF-A0A367FPC1-F1
#
_cell.length_a   1.000
_cell.length_b   1.000
_cell.length_c   1.000
_cell.angle_alpha   90.00
_cell.angle_beta   90.00
_cell.angle_gamma   90.00
#
_symmetry.space_group_name_H-M   'P 1'
#
loop_
_entity.id
_entity.type
_entity.pdbx_description
1 polymer ?
#
loop_
_entity_poly.entity_id
_entity_poly.type
_entity_poly.pdbx_seq_one_letter_code
_entity_poly.pdbx_strand_id
1 'polypeptide(L)'
;MDMLDEMDRRLVAALQVAPRAAWGDLARVLGEHERTVARRVQRMLAIDAIRITAAYDDLRSGVGNPVHIRVSTEPGSVDATAGILAARPDVRGVFAITGTADLWIELIASGSDHLRHLHGILADEIPATPGVRATEAQVVLRTFTTVADWHAPLLGEEEVAGLRALVVPPLAELPDRVDFGGVDRDVAEILVRDGRASYTQIADELGISVPTARRKVTWSLERRVVRPRVEVEPALLGLRVEAQLGLEVRPAGLDAVGTALARHPGVRYCAAIAGSRDLLVEVCLAHEMGLYRFVTQVIGGLPDVVDVDMAFITRAYKRGHLLKDGRLTRSPHDAP
;
A
#
# COMPACT_ATOMS: atom_id res chain seq x y z
N MET A 1 -5.47 -13.89 -23.00
CA MET A 1 -5.25 -12.53 -23.54
C MET A 1 -5.01 -11.63 -22.33
N ASP A 2 -3.83 -11.03 -22.21
CA ASP A 2 -3.52 -10.16 -21.07
C ASP A 2 -4.45 -8.94 -21.08
N MET A 3 -5.05 -8.64 -19.92
CA MET A 3 -6.03 -7.56 -19.75
C MET A 3 -5.42 -6.16 -19.99
N LEU A 4 -4.12 -6.03 -19.70
CA LEU A 4 -3.33 -4.82 -19.90
C LEU A 4 -2.18 -5.11 -20.86
N ASP A 5 -2.06 -4.31 -21.92
CA ASP A 5 -0.90 -4.33 -22.81
C ASP A 5 0.32 -3.62 -22.20
N GLU A 6 1.46 -3.67 -22.87
CA GLU A 6 2.71 -3.08 -22.35
C GLU A 6 2.59 -1.57 -22.08
N MET A 7 1.88 -0.83 -22.94
CA MET A 7 1.66 0.59 -22.75
C MET A 7 0.73 0.86 -21.57
N ASP A 8 -0.31 0.04 -21.40
CA ASP A 8 -1.19 0.12 -20.23
C ASP A 8 -0.39 -0.08 -18.94
N ARG A 9 0.49 -1.08 -18.87
CA ARG A 9 1.33 -1.33 -17.69
C ARG A 9 2.28 -0.17 -17.38
N ARG A 10 2.90 0.41 -18.41
CA ARG A 10 3.76 1.60 -18.27
C ARG A 10 2.96 2.83 -17.81
N LEU A 11 1.74 3.01 -18.32
CA LEU A 11 0.83 4.07 -17.84
C LEU A 11 0.46 3.90 -16.36
N VAL A 12 0.21 2.67 -15.93
CA VAL A 12 -0.06 2.39 -14.51
C VAL A 12 1.17 2.68 -13.65
N ALA A 13 2.36 2.26 -14.08
CA ALA A 13 3.61 2.61 -13.40
C ALA A 13 3.83 4.13 -13.32
N ALA A 14 3.50 4.87 -14.39
CA ALA A 14 3.62 6.32 -14.41
C ALA A 14 2.64 6.99 -13.45
N LEU A 15 1.42 6.47 -13.36
CA LEU A 15 0.44 6.92 -12.38
C LEU A 15 0.83 6.52 -10.96
N GLN A 16 1.53 5.42 -10.72
CA GLN A 16 2.06 5.10 -9.39
C GLN A 16 3.09 6.15 -8.93
N VAL A 17 3.89 6.70 -9.85
CA VAL A 17 4.84 7.79 -9.55
C VAL A 17 4.12 9.13 -9.36
N ALA A 18 3.17 9.46 -10.25
CA ALA A 18 2.47 10.74 -10.24
C ALA A 18 0.93 10.58 -10.35
N PRO A 19 0.25 10.10 -9.29
CA PRO A 19 -1.17 9.68 -9.37
C PRO A 19 -2.13 10.80 -9.75
N ARG A 20 -1.75 12.06 -9.47
CA ARG A 20 -2.55 13.27 -9.74
C ARG A 20 -2.09 14.06 -10.97
N ALA A 21 -1.07 13.61 -11.71
CA ALA A 21 -0.61 14.30 -12.90
C ALA A 21 -1.72 14.45 -13.96
N ALA A 22 -1.68 15.55 -14.71
CA ALA A 22 -2.58 15.75 -15.85
C ALA A 22 -2.24 14.74 -16.96
N TRP A 23 -3.25 14.36 -17.76
CA TRP A 23 -3.05 13.40 -18.85
C TRP A 23 -2.03 13.89 -19.87
N GLY A 24 -2.01 15.19 -20.18
CA GLY A 24 -1.03 15.82 -21.06
C GLY A 24 0.41 15.72 -20.53
N ASP A 25 0.62 15.81 -19.21
CA ASP A 25 1.95 15.65 -18.62
C ASP A 25 2.44 14.21 -18.67
N LEU A 26 1.57 13.25 -18.36
CA LEU A 26 1.89 11.83 -18.48
C LEU A 26 2.22 11.47 -19.93
N ALA A 27 1.41 11.96 -20.88
CA ALA A 27 1.63 11.79 -22.31
C ALA A 27 2.99 12.33 -22.75
N ARG A 28 3.33 13.56 -22.35
CA ARG A 28 4.63 14.17 -22.66
C ARG A 28 5.80 13.36 -22.12
N VAL A 29 5.74 12.86 -20.89
CA VAL A 29 6.84 12.07 -20.31
C VAL A 29 7.00 10.71 -20.99
N LEU A 30 5.89 10.05 -21.34
CA LEU A 30 5.92 8.73 -21.96
C LEU A 30 6.08 8.74 -23.49
N GLY A 31 6.15 9.92 -24.11
CA GLY A 31 6.23 10.05 -25.57
C GLY A 31 4.92 9.69 -26.30
N GLU A 32 3.78 9.89 -25.65
CA GLU A 32 2.45 9.51 -26.12
C GLU A 32 1.55 10.73 -26.39
N HIS A 33 0.38 10.50 -27.01
CA HIS A 33 -0.65 11.53 -27.18
C HIS A 33 -1.61 11.56 -25.98
N GLU A 34 -1.97 12.76 -25.51
CA GLU A 34 -2.88 12.97 -24.37
C GLU A 34 -4.21 12.20 -24.53
N ARG A 35 -4.81 12.24 -25.73
CA ARG A 35 -6.06 11.52 -26.01
C ARG A 35 -5.90 10.00 -25.88
N THR A 36 -4.73 9.46 -26.22
CA THR A 36 -4.40 8.03 -26.06
C THR A 36 -4.29 7.68 -24.58
N VAL A 37 -3.55 8.48 -23.80
CA VAL A 37 -3.40 8.32 -22.35
C VAL A 37 -4.77 8.36 -21.65
N ALA A 38 -5.55 9.42 -21.87
CA ALA A 38 -6.85 9.60 -21.25
C ALA A 38 -7.79 8.41 -21.56
N ARG A 39 -7.89 8.01 -22.83
CA ARG A 39 -8.71 6.87 -23.26
C ARG A 39 -8.29 5.56 -22.59
N ARG A 40 -6.98 5.27 -22.52
CA ARG A 40 -6.45 4.03 -21.93
C ARG A 40 -6.70 3.98 -20.43
N VAL A 41 -6.41 5.07 -19.71
CA VAL A 41 -6.62 5.16 -18.25
C VAL A 41 -8.11 5.06 -17.91
N GLN A 42 -8.98 5.78 -18.63
CA GLN A 42 -10.42 5.69 -18.44
C GLN A 42 -10.95 4.27 -18.66
N ARG A 43 -10.46 3.56 -19.69
CA ARG A 43 -10.80 2.15 -19.90
C ARG A 43 -10.38 1.29 -18.72
N MET A 44 -9.15 1.43 -18.21
CA MET A 44 -8.65 0.64 -17.08
C MET A 44 -9.43 0.90 -15.79
N LEU A 45 -9.84 2.15 -15.55
CA LEU A 45 -10.74 2.50 -14.44
C LEU A 45 -12.12 1.88 -14.61
N ALA A 46 -12.69 1.93 -15.82
CA ALA A 46 -14.04 1.42 -16.11
C ALA A 46 -14.17 -0.11 -15.98
N ILE A 47 -13.07 -0.85 -16.12
CA ILE A 47 -13.04 -2.31 -15.95
C ILE A 47 -12.48 -2.75 -14.59
N ASP A 48 -12.29 -1.82 -13.64
CA ASP A 48 -11.73 -2.08 -12.30
C ASP A 48 -10.32 -2.69 -12.29
N ALA A 49 -9.56 -2.53 -13.37
CA ALA A 49 -8.18 -2.99 -13.44
C ALA A 49 -7.26 -2.13 -12.56
N ILE A 50 -7.59 -0.84 -12.41
CA ILE A 50 -6.91 0.08 -11.49
C ILE A 50 -7.90 0.93 -10.71
N ARG A 51 -7.48 1.41 -9.54
CA ARG A 51 -8.16 2.48 -8.79
C ARG A 51 -7.15 3.51 -8.33
N ILE A 52 -7.52 4.79 -8.37
CA ILE A 52 -6.65 5.88 -7.91
C ILE A 52 -7.25 6.43 -6.62
N THR A 53 -6.55 6.20 -5.52
CA THR A 53 -6.99 6.51 -4.15
C THR A 53 -5.91 7.28 -3.42
N ALA A 54 -6.01 7.41 -2.10
CA ALA A 54 -4.91 7.79 -1.25
C ALA A 54 -4.82 6.86 -0.04
N ALA A 55 -3.64 6.78 0.56
CA ALA A 55 -3.42 6.14 1.85
C ALA A 55 -2.93 7.17 2.86
N TYR A 56 -3.37 7.04 4.11
CA TYR A 56 -2.76 7.76 5.22
C TYR A 56 -1.30 7.30 5.41
N ASP A 57 -0.44 8.21 5.87
CA ASP A 57 0.73 7.79 6.63
C ASP A 57 0.25 7.55 8.07
N ASP A 58 -0.17 6.33 8.39
CA ASP A 58 -0.95 6.04 9.60
C ASP A 58 -0.22 6.45 10.89
N LEU A 59 1.10 6.20 10.96
CA LEU A 59 1.95 6.62 12.08
C LEU A 59 2.04 8.13 12.18
N ARG A 60 2.35 8.81 11.06
CA ARG A 60 2.56 10.26 11.04
C ARG A 60 1.27 11.05 11.25
N SER A 61 0.18 10.59 10.66
CA SER A 61 -1.14 11.20 10.80
C SER A 61 -1.78 10.92 12.17
N GLY A 62 -1.23 9.99 12.95
CA GLY A 62 -1.81 9.55 14.21
C GLY A 62 -3.18 8.88 14.04
N VAL A 63 -3.51 8.43 12.82
CA VAL A 63 -4.73 7.67 12.52
C VAL A 63 -4.70 6.33 13.25
N GLY A 64 -3.52 5.74 13.42
CA GLY A 64 -3.29 4.60 14.30
C GLY A 64 -1.96 3.92 14.04
N ASN A 65 -1.67 2.90 14.84
CA ASN A 65 -0.47 2.09 14.70
C ASN A 65 -0.76 0.93 13.75
N PRO A 66 -0.02 0.79 12.64
CA PRO A 66 -0.11 -0.41 11.81
C PRO A 66 0.37 -1.63 12.57
N VAL A 67 -0.40 -2.71 12.49
CA VAL A 67 -0.12 -4.00 13.09
C VAL A 67 -0.30 -5.06 12.03
N HIS A 68 0.74 -5.84 11.78
CA HIS A 68 0.66 -7.02 10.94
C HIS A 68 0.30 -8.21 11.83
N ILE A 69 -0.73 -8.96 11.44
CA ILE A 69 -1.16 -10.13 12.20
C ILE A 69 -1.13 -11.33 11.27
N ARG A 70 -0.38 -12.36 11.65
CA ARG A 70 -0.45 -13.68 11.04
C ARG A 70 -1.55 -14.46 11.74
N VAL A 71 -2.43 -15.08 10.98
CA VAL A 71 -3.61 -15.78 11.48
C VAL A 71 -3.58 -17.22 10.96
N SER A 72 -3.58 -18.17 11.89
CA SER A 72 -3.83 -19.59 11.58
C SER A 72 -5.32 -19.87 11.68
N THR A 73 -5.83 -20.65 10.75
CA THR A 73 -7.26 -20.95 10.60
C THR A 73 -7.55 -22.43 10.77
N GLU A 74 -8.81 -22.77 11.01
CA GLU A 74 -9.29 -24.15 10.92
C GLU A 74 -9.18 -24.65 9.47
N PRO A 75 -8.82 -25.92 9.23
CA PRO A 75 -8.69 -26.46 7.88
C PRO A 75 -9.94 -26.24 7.03
N GLY A 76 -9.76 -25.68 5.83
CA GLY A 76 -10.85 -25.40 4.90
C GLY A 76 -11.63 -24.11 5.18
N SER A 77 -11.26 -23.33 6.20
CA SER A 77 -11.98 -22.08 6.56
C SER A 77 -11.33 -20.79 6.03
N VAL A 78 -10.12 -20.86 5.45
CA VAL A 78 -9.31 -19.71 4.98
C VAL A 78 -10.14 -18.65 4.24
N ASP A 79 -10.85 -19.01 3.18
CA ASP A 79 -11.62 -18.06 2.36
C ASP A 79 -12.78 -17.41 3.16
N ALA A 80 -13.47 -18.19 4.00
CA ALA A 80 -14.59 -17.69 4.80
C ALA A 80 -14.09 -16.74 5.90
N THR A 81 -13.03 -17.12 6.63
CA THR A 81 -12.40 -16.30 7.65
C THR A 81 -11.82 -15.01 7.05
N ALA A 82 -11.15 -15.10 5.90
CA ALA A 82 -10.62 -13.94 5.19
C ALA A 82 -11.73 -12.96 4.78
N GLY A 83 -12.87 -13.46 4.31
CA GLY A 83 -14.04 -12.63 3.98
C GLY A 83 -14.57 -11.84 5.19
N ILE A 84 -14.66 -12.47 6.35
CA ILE A 84 -15.10 -11.82 7.60
C ILE A 84 -14.08 -10.75 8.04
N LEU A 85 -12.80 -11.09 8.05
CA LEU A 85 -11.73 -10.14 8.40
C LEU A 85 -11.66 -8.96 7.42
N ALA A 86 -11.87 -9.20 6.13
CA ALA A 86 -11.88 -8.17 5.10
C ALA A 86 -13.04 -7.18 5.27
N ALA A 87 -14.16 -7.60 5.88
CA ALA A 87 -15.28 -6.71 6.17
C ALA A 87 -15.01 -5.74 7.33
N ARG A 88 -13.97 -5.99 8.15
CA ARG A 88 -13.65 -5.11 9.27
C ARG A 88 -13.11 -3.74 8.79
N PRO A 89 -13.58 -2.61 9.35
CA PRO A 89 -13.12 -1.27 8.96
C PRO A 89 -11.65 -0.97 9.33
N ASP A 90 -11.17 -1.53 10.43
CA ASP A 90 -9.81 -1.37 10.96
C ASP A 90 -8.77 -2.25 10.24
N VAL A 91 -9.22 -3.28 9.51
CA VAL A 91 -8.37 -4.13 8.67
C VAL A 91 -8.22 -3.51 7.27
N ARG A 92 -6.99 -3.18 6.89
CA ARG A 92 -6.62 -2.54 5.61
C ARG A 92 -6.27 -3.53 4.53
N GLY A 93 -5.70 -4.66 4.90
CA GLY A 93 -5.20 -5.70 4.01
C GLY A 93 -5.53 -7.09 4.53
N VAL A 94 -5.91 -8.00 3.64
CA VAL A 94 -6.13 -9.42 3.96
C VAL A 94 -5.61 -10.26 2.81
N PHE A 95 -4.70 -11.17 3.13
CA PHE A 95 -3.98 -11.99 2.17
C PHE A 95 -3.93 -13.44 2.64
N ALA A 96 -4.21 -14.40 1.76
CA ALA A 96 -3.84 -15.78 1.99
C ALA A 96 -2.35 -15.96 1.68
N ILE A 97 -1.67 -16.67 2.57
CA ILE A 97 -0.23 -16.87 2.48
C ILE A 97 0.14 -18.34 2.62
N THR A 98 1.33 -18.72 2.16
CA THR A 98 1.91 -20.04 2.45
C THR A 98 2.69 -20.02 3.76
N GLY A 99 2.91 -21.18 4.39
CA GLY A 99 3.85 -21.33 5.50
C GLY A 99 3.15 -21.66 6.83
N THR A 100 3.63 -21.04 7.91
CA THR A 100 3.20 -21.35 9.29
C THR A 100 1.86 -20.71 9.70
N ALA A 101 1.35 -19.78 8.90
CA ALA A 101 0.04 -19.17 9.04
C ALA A 101 -0.69 -19.23 7.69
N ASP A 102 -2.01 -19.07 7.73
CA ASP A 102 -2.85 -19.18 6.54
C ASP A 102 -3.21 -17.81 5.97
N LEU A 103 -3.37 -16.81 6.85
CA LEU A 103 -3.66 -15.44 6.49
C LEU A 103 -2.64 -14.47 7.08
N TRP A 104 -2.36 -13.41 6.34
CA TRP A 104 -1.73 -12.20 6.83
C TRP A 104 -2.71 -11.03 6.69
N ILE A 105 -2.91 -10.31 7.79
CA ILE A 105 -3.75 -9.12 7.80
C ILE A 105 -2.94 -7.90 8.24
N GLU A 106 -3.29 -6.75 7.66
CA GLU A 106 -2.79 -5.44 8.07
C GLU A 106 -3.92 -4.72 8.79
N LEU A 107 -3.73 -4.42 10.07
CA LEU A 107 -4.72 -3.77 10.93
C LEU A 107 -4.18 -2.41 11.40
N ILE A 108 -5.06 -1.41 11.53
CA ILE A 108 -4.72 -0.11 12.11
C ILE A 108 -5.34 -0.02 13.50
N ALA A 109 -4.51 -0.06 14.53
CA ALA A 109 -4.92 0.17 15.91
C ALA A 109 -5.04 1.68 16.16
N SER A 110 -6.26 2.21 16.07
CA SER A 110 -6.57 3.63 16.28
C SER A 110 -6.84 3.95 17.76
N GLY A 111 -6.77 5.23 18.14
CA GLY A 111 -7.20 5.70 19.46
C GLY A 111 -6.08 6.27 20.33
N SER A 112 -6.44 7.02 21.37
CA SER A 112 -5.50 7.65 22.29
C SER A 112 -4.73 6.66 23.17
N ASP A 113 -5.36 5.52 23.49
CA ASP A 113 -4.74 4.36 24.17
C ASP A 113 -4.68 3.16 23.22
N HIS A 114 -3.89 3.31 22.15
CA HIS A 114 -3.81 2.35 21.05
C HIS A 114 -3.36 0.96 21.51
N LEU A 115 -2.49 0.84 22.53
CA LEU A 115 -2.05 -0.47 23.04
C LEU A 115 -3.17 -1.21 23.77
N ARG A 116 -3.98 -0.49 24.56
CA ARG A 116 -5.15 -1.10 25.20
C ARG A 116 -6.21 -1.52 24.19
N HIS A 117 -6.45 -0.69 23.18
CA HIS A 117 -7.36 -1.04 22.09
C HIS A 117 -6.85 -2.27 21.33
N LEU A 118 -5.56 -2.29 20.98
CA LEU A 118 -4.92 -3.44 20.36
C LEU A 118 -5.04 -4.70 21.24
N HIS A 119 -4.89 -4.58 22.55
CA HIS A 119 -5.09 -5.71 23.46
C HIS A 119 -6.50 -6.31 23.33
N GLY A 120 -7.56 -5.50 23.33
CA GLY A 120 -8.93 -6.00 23.14
C GLY A 120 -9.12 -6.67 21.77
N ILE A 121 -8.55 -6.08 20.71
CA ILE A 121 -8.60 -6.67 19.36
C ILE A 121 -7.93 -8.05 19.34
N LEU A 122 -6.75 -8.18 19.94
CA LEU A 122 -5.96 -9.41 19.92
C LEU A 122 -6.46 -10.47 20.90
N ALA A 123 -7.03 -10.07 22.03
CA ALA A 123 -7.52 -10.98 23.06
C ALA A 123 -8.94 -11.48 22.75
N ASP A 124 -9.79 -10.61 22.20
CA ASP A 124 -11.23 -10.88 22.09
C ASP A 124 -11.72 -10.86 20.64
N GLU A 125 -11.46 -9.79 19.89
CA GLU A 125 -12.18 -9.58 18.62
C GLU A 125 -11.72 -10.46 17.46
N ILE A 126 -10.41 -10.52 17.21
CA ILE A 126 -9.86 -11.37 16.14
C ILE A 126 -10.06 -12.86 16.50
N PRO A 127 -9.76 -13.33 17.73
CA PRO A 127 -10.04 -14.72 18.12
C PRO A 127 -11.51 -15.11 18.05
N ALA A 128 -12.45 -14.17 18.25
CA ALA A 128 -13.88 -14.43 18.09
C ALA A 128 -14.33 -14.62 16.63
N THR A 129 -13.46 -14.35 15.65
CA THR A 129 -13.78 -14.55 14.23
C THR A 129 -13.85 -16.04 13.91
N PRO A 130 -14.97 -16.55 13.35
CA PRO A 130 -15.10 -17.96 13.00
C PRO A 130 -13.95 -18.47 12.13
N GLY A 131 -13.39 -19.61 12.54
CA GLY A 131 -12.26 -20.26 11.87
C GLY A 131 -10.89 -19.79 12.35
N VAL A 132 -10.76 -18.72 13.15
CA VAL A 132 -9.47 -18.33 13.73
C VAL A 132 -9.05 -19.31 14.82
N ARG A 133 -7.84 -19.86 14.71
CA ARG A 133 -7.23 -20.77 15.69
C ARG A 133 -6.14 -20.11 16.52
N ALA A 134 -5.30 -19.29 15.88
CA ALA A 134 -4.19 -18.62 16.53
C ALA A 134 -3.83 -17.32 15.79
N THR A 135 -3.25 -16.39 16.52
CA THR A 135 -2.77 -15.11 15.99
C THR A 135 -1.35 -14.83 16.48
N GLU A 136 -0.58 -14.16 15.63
CA GLU A 136 0.72 -13.60 15.98
C GLU A 136 0.77 -12.15 15.48
N ALA A 137 0.91 -11.20 16.40
CA ALA A 137 0.88 -9.77 16.09
C ALA A 137 2.29 -9.17 16.07
N GLN A 138 2.53 -8.29 15.11
CA GLN A 138 3.78 -7.59 14.88
C GLN A 138 3.49 -6.10 14.70
N VAL A 139 3.92 -5.26 15.64
CA VAL A 139 3.59 -3.82 15.63
C VAL A 139 4.63 -3.06 14.81
N VAL A 140 4.19 -2.22 13.87
CA VAL A 140 5.11 -1.39 13.07
C VAL A 140 5.67 -0.26 13.92
N LEU A 141 7.00 -0.21 14.01
CA LEU A 141 7.75 0.82 14.72
C LEU A 141 8.21 1.95 13.79
N ARG A 142 8.61 1.59 12.56
CA ARG A 142 9.06 2.53 11.53
C ARG A 142 8.86 1.97 10.15
N THR A 143 8.49 2.83 9.22
CA THR A 143 8.31 2.47 7.82
C THR A 143 9.44 3.07 6.96
N PHE A 144 10.12 2.23 6.18
CA PHE A 144 11.17 2.65 5.24
C PHE A 144 10.60 2.95 3.84
N THR A 145 9.66 2.13 3.37
CA THR A 145 8.89 2.38 2.14
C THR A 145 7.50 1.77 2.25
N THR A 146 6.54 2.34 1.52
CA THR A 146 5.17 1.84 1.42
C THR A 146 4.74 1.62 -0.02
N VAL A 147 3.63 0.93 -0.20
CA VAL A 147 2.99 0.75 -1.50
C VAL A 147 2.64 2.10 -2.16
N ALA A 148 2.45 3.17 -1.37
CA ALA A 148 2.20 4.52 -1.91
C ALA A 148 3.47 5.21 -2.44
N ASP A 149 4.67 4.76 -2.03
CA ASP A 149 5.95 5.27 -2.52
C ASP A 149 6.51 4.42 -3.69
N TRP A 150 5.96 3.21 -3.86
CA TRP A 150 6.41 2.24 -4.83
C TRP A 150 5.74 2.40 -6.19
N HIS A 151 6.50 2.12 -7.26
CA HIS A 151 5.99 1.94 -8.61
C HIS A 151 6.58 0.69 -9.23
N ALA A 152 5.86 0.09 -10.18
CA ALA A 152 6.36 -1.06 -10.93
C ALA A 152 7.64 -0.69 -11.71
N PRO A 153 8.62 -1.61 -11.78
CA PRO A 153 9.90 -1.38 -12.46
C PRO A 153 9.76 -1.48 -13.99
N LEU A 154 8.88 -0.64 -14.55
CA LEU A 154 8.51 -0.63 -15.98
C LEU A 154 8.88 0.69 -16.68
N LEU A 155 9.50 1.62 -15.94
CA LEU A 155 9.88 2.96 -16.40
C LEU A 155 11.39 3.14 -16.34
N GLY A 156 11.93 3.93 -17.26
CA GLY A 156 13.32 4.38 -17.22
C GLY A 156 13.54 5.49 -16.16
N GLU A 157 14.80 5.73 -15.80
CA GLU A 157 15.17 6.72 -14.78
C GLU A 157 14.73 8.15 -15.15
N GLU A 158 14.88 8.54 -16.42
CA GLU A 158 14.46 9.85 -16.92
C GLU A 158 12.94 10.04 -16.83
N GLU A 159 12.16 9.00 -17.14
CA GLU A 159 10.70 9.03 -17.04
C GLU A 159 10.26 9.21 -15.59
N VAL A 160 10.87 8.44 -14.67
CA VAL A 160 10.59 8.56 -13.23
C VAL A 160 10.96 9.94 -12.71
N ALA A 161 12.11 10.50 -13.10
CA ALA A 161 12.52 11.85 -12.71
C ALA A 161 11.53 12.91 -13.23
N GLY A 162 11.13 12.81 -14.50
CA GLY A 162 10.15 13.70 -15.12
C GLY A 162 8.78 13.66 -14.45
N LEU A 163 8.34 12.46 -14.02
CA LEU A 163 7.08 12.28 -13.28
C LEU A 163 7.16 12.82 -11.85
N ARG A 164 8.26 12.55 -11.13
CA ARG A 164 8.46 13.05 -9.76
C ARG A 164 8.46 14.58 -9.70
N ALA A 165 8.93 15.26 -10.75
CA ALA A 165 8.89 16.71 -10.86
C ALA A 165 7.46 17.29 -10.96
N LEU A 166 6.44 16.45 -11.25
CA LEU A 166 5.04 16.86 -11.31
C LEU A 166 4.31 16.74 -9.97
N VAL A 167 4.91 16.04 -9.00
CA VAL A 167 4.31 15.77 -7.69
C VAL A 167 4.61 16.91 -6.74
N VAL A 168 3.66 17.21 -5.84
CA VAL A 168 3.88 18.17 -4.75
C VAL A 168 5.04 17.64 -3.89
N PRO A 169 6.17 18.37 -3.78
CA PRO A 169 7.28 17.91 -2.99
C PRO A 169 6.89 17.85 -1.51
N PRO A 170 7.34 16.82 -0.77
CA PRO A 170 7.18 16.82 0.67
C PRO A 170 8.00 17.97 1.30
N LEU A 171 7.67 18.32 2.54
CA LEU A 171 8.54 19.17 3.35
C LEU A 171 9.95 18.57 3.46
N ALA A 172 10.97 19.44 3.49
CA ALA A 172 12.36 19.03 3.63
C ALA A 172 12.60 18.17 4.89
N GLU A 173 11.95 18.55 5.98
CA GLU A 173 11.84 17.77 7.20
C GLU A 173 10.36 17.51 7.46
N LEU A 174 9.98 16.23 7.44
CA LEU A 174 8.63 15.82 7.79
C LEU A 174 8.55 15.62 9.29
N PRO A 175 7.53 16.20 9.97
CA PRO A 175 7.36 15.98 11.40
C PRO A 175 7.04 14.51 11.69
N ASP A 176 7.47 13.99 12.83
CA ASP A 176 7.17 12.61 13.27
C ASP A 176 5.67 12.38 13.42
N ARG A 177 4.94 13.42 13.83
CA ARG A 177 3.48 13.42 13.97
C ARG A 177 2.89 14.73 13.46
N VAL A 178 1.76 14.64 12.77
CA VAL A 178 0.95 15.75 12.30
C VAL A 178 -0.40 15.69 12.99
N ASP A 179 -0.69 16.66 13.84
CA ASP A 179 -2.03 16.80 14.39
C ASP A 179 -2.93 17.50 13.36
N PHE A 180 -4.02 16.84 12.99
CA PHE A 180 -4.99 17.33 12.01
C PHE A 180 -6.41 16.87 12.34
N GLY A 181 -7.39 17.73 12.09
CA GLY A 181 -8.78 17.50 12.45
C GLY A 181 -9.73 18.45 11.73
N GLY A 182 -11.04 18.23 11.91
CA GLY A 182 -12.08 18.96 11.16
C GLY A 182 -11.86 18.85 9.66
N VAL A 183 -11.94 19.98 8.96
CA VAL A 183 -11.82 20.07 7.49
C VAL A 183 -10.55 19.42 6.93
N ASP A 184 -9.42 19.42 7.65
CA ASP A 184 -8.20 18.74 7.18
C ASP A 184 -8.39 17.22 7.08
N ARG A 185 -9.16 16.63 8.02
CA ARG A 185 -9.55 15.22 8.01
C ARG A 185 -10.54 14.94 6.91
N ASP A 186 -11.56 15.78 6.75
CA ASP A 186 -12.58 15.58 5.72
C ASP A 186 -11.96 15.63 4.31
N VAL A 187 -11.01 16.54 4.06
CA VAL A 187 -10.25 16.58 2.79
C VAL A 187 -9.43 15.30 2.60
N ALA A 188 -8.78 14.81 3.65
CA ALA A 188 -8.01 13.58 3.59
C ALA A 188 -8.89 12.36 3.29
N GLU A 189 -10.07 12.26 3.89
CA GLU A 189 -11.04 11.20 3.64
C GLU A 189 -11.57 11.21 2.20
N ILE A 190 -11.87 12.40 1.66
CA ILE A 190 -12.23 12.54 0.24
C ILE A 190 -11.11 12.03 -0.66
N LEU A 191 -9.84 12.37 -0.37
CA LEU A 191 -8.69 11.91 -1.15
C LEU A 191 -8.43 10.41 -1.02
N VAL A 192 -8.70 9.82 0.15
CA VAL A 192 -8.62 8.36 0.35
C VAL A 192 -9.64 7.65 -0.53
N ARG A 193 -10.85 8.20 -0.65
CA ARG A 193 -11.91 7.65 -1.52
C ARG A 193 -11.61 7.87 -3.01
N ASP A 194 -11.17 9.07 -3.38
CA ASP A 194 -10.79 9.45 -4.75
C ASP A 194 -9.49 10.26 -4.73
N GLY A 195 -8.39 9.60 -5.09
CA GLY A 195 -7.05 10.18 -5.11
C GLY A 195 -6.89 11.31 -6.10
N ARG A 196 -7.83 11.48 -7.05
CA ARG A 196 -7.86 12.53 -8.08
C ARG A 196 -8.99 13.53 -7.89
N ALA A 197 -9.72 13.51 -6.78
CA ALA A 197 -10.76 14.48 -6.48
C ALA A 197 -10.26 15.91 -6.75
N SER A 198 -11.01 16.64 -7.58
CA SER A 198 -10.68 18.01 -7.98
C SER A 198 -10.93 18.99 -6.84
N TYR A 199 -10.26 20.14 -6.87
CA TYR A 199 -10.47 21.17 -5.85
C TYR A 199 -11.91 21.68 -5.83
N THR A 200 -12.59 21.67 -6.98
CA THR A 200 -14.02 22.04 -7.07
C THR A 200 -14.90 20.99 -6.40
N GLN A 201 -14.70 19.71 -6.69
CA GLN A 201 -15.48 18.64 -6.03
C GLN A 201 -15.29 18.67 -4.51
N ILE A 202 -14.06 18.85 -4.02
CA ILE A 202 -13.77 18.95 -2.59
C ILE A 202 -14.42 20.20 -1.98
N ALA A 203 -14.39 21.33 -2.69
CA ALA A 203 -15.00 22.58 -2.24
C ALA A 203 -16.52 22.45 -2.10
N ASP A 204 -17.16 21.85 -3.10
CA ASP A 204 -18.61 21.63 -3.13
C ASP A 204 -19.05 20.66 -2.04
N GLU A 205 -18.34 19.53 -1.85
CA GLU A 205 -18.67 18.52 -0.84
C GLU A 205 -18.54 19.05 0.59
N LEU A 206 -17.55 19.93 0.85
CA LEU A 206 -17.28 20.45 2.19
C LEU A 206 -17.87 21.85 2.46
N GLY A 207 -18.52 22.48 1.47
CA GLY A 207 -19.04 23.84 1.60
C GLY A 207 -17.96 24.90 1.84
N ILE A 208 -16.75 24.70 1.28
CA ILE A 208 -15.62 25.63 1.39
C ILE A 208 -15.29 26.26 0.04
N SER A 209 -14.51 27.34 0.02
CA SER A 209 -14.06 27.94 -1.25
C SER A 209 -13.03 27.05 -1.97
N VAL A 210 -13.02 27.07 -3.32
CA VAL A 210 -12.00 26.36 -4.14
C VAL A 210 -10.56 26.72 -3.75
N PRO A 211 -10.20 27.99 -3.48
CA PRO A 211 -8.89 28.33 -2.93
C PRO A 211 -8.58 27.67 -1.59
N THR A 212 -9.57 27.56 -0.69
CA THR A 212 -9.43 26.85 0.60
C THR A 212 -9.17 25.36 0.36
N ALA A 213 -9.96 24.71 -0.51
CA ALA A 213 -9.78 23.30 -0.86
C ALA A 213 -8.37 23.04 -1.43
N ARG A 214 -7.91 23.87 -2.38
CA ARG A 214 -6.56 23.76 -2.94
C ARG A 214 -5.47 23.87 -1.87
N ARG A 215 -5.58 24.84 -0.97
CA ARG A 215 -4.63 25.03 0.13
C ARG A 215 -4.59 23.80 1.05
N LYS A 216 -5.76 23.24 1.38
CA LYS A 216 -5.89 22.07 2.26
C LYS A 216 -5.33 20.80 1.62
N VAL A 217 -5.62 20.55 0.34
CA VAL A 217 -5.01 19.43 -0.39
C VAL A 217 -3.49 19.57 -0.44
N THR A 218 -2.99 20.74 -0.81
CA THR A 218 -1.54 21.00 -0.88
C THR A 218 -0.88 20.76 0.48
N TRP A 219 -1.48 21.29 1.55
CA TRP A 219 -1.03 21.08 2.93
C TRP A 219 -0.95 19.60 3.31
N SER A 220 -1.96 18.80 2.96
CA SER A 220 -2.00 17.37 3.26
C SER A 220 -0.95 16.57 2.49
N LEU A 221 -0.69 16.94 1.23
CA LEU A 221 0.32 16.29 0.38
C LEU A 221 1.74 16.63 0.82
N GLU A 222 2.06 17.91 1.06
CA GLU A 222 3.39 18.36 1.50
C GLU A 222 3.81 17.70 2.83
N ARG A 223 2.86 17.51 3.74
CA ARG A 223 3.09 16.89 5.06
C ARG A 223 2.95 15.37 5.05
N ARG A 224 2.62 14.79 3.89
CA ARG A 224 2.33 13.35 3.73
C ARG A 224 1.27 12.82 4.71
N VAL A 225 0.29 13.64 5.08
CA VAL A 225 -0.87 13.17 5.87
C VAL A 225 -1.61 12.12 5.06
N VAL A 226 -1.81 12.39 3.78
CA VAL A 226 -2.26 11.40 2.79
C VAL A 226 -1.31 11.39 1.60
N ARG A 227 -1.16 10.21 1.01
CA ARG A 227 -0.37 9.97 -0.19
C ARG A 227 -1.26 9.34 -1.25
N PRO A 228 -1.51 10.03 -2.38
CA PRO A 228 -2.17 9.44 -3.52
C PRO A 228 -1.43 8.16 -3.95
N ARG A 229 -2.19 7.14 -4.35
CA ARG A 229 -1.65 5.86 -4.81
C ARG A 229 -2.51 5.30 -5.93
N VAL A 230 -1.95 4.34 -6.66
CA VAL A 230 -2.70 3.54 -7.63
C VAL A 230 -2.71 2.10 -7.16
N GLU A 231 -3.92 1.60 -6.92
CA GLU A 231 -4.14 0.19 -6.65
C GLU A 231 -4.32 -0.56 -7.96
N VAL A 232 -3.57 -1.65 -8.10
CA VAL A 232 -3.56 -2.54 -9.26
C VAL A 232 -3.07 -3.91 -8.80
N GLU A 233 -3.67 -4.97 -9.33
CA GLU A 233 -3.18 -6.32 -9.07
C GLU A 233 -1.79 -6.50 -9.72
N PRO A 234 -0.73 -6.88 -8.96
CA PRO A 234 0.63 -6.97 -9.50
C PRO A 234 0.76 -7.89 -10.72
N ALA A 235 -0.04 -8.96 -10.77
CA ALA A 235 -0.09 -9.87 -11.91
C ALA A 235 -0.52 -9.18 -13.23
N LEU A 236 -1.31 -8.10 -13.18
CA LEU A 236 -1.69 -7.31 -14.36
C LEU A 236 -0.51 -6.50 -14.92
N LEU A 237 0.50 -6.23 -14.09
CA LEU A 237 1.75 -5.57 -14.44
C LEU A 237 2.85 -6.56 -14.84
N GLY A 238 2.55 -7.86 -14.90
CA GLY A 238 3.53 -8.91 -15.19
C GLY A 238 4.33 -9.36 -13.96
N LEU A 239 4.01 -8.87 -12.76
CA LEU A 239 4.62 -9.25 -11.50
C LEU A 239 3.79 -10.38 -10.87
N ARG A 240 4.14 -11.63 -11.18
CA ARG A 240 3.32 -12.82 -10.85
C ARG A 240 3.69 -13.45 -9.51
N VAL A 241 4.78 -13.01 -8.90
CA VAL A 241 5.24 -13.49 -7.60
C VAL A 241 5.12 -12.38 -6.59
N GLU A 242 4.32 -12.62 -5.57
CA GLU A 242 4.21 -11.79 -4.38
C GLU A 242 4.66 -12.60 -3.17
N ALA A 243 5.53 -12.02 -2.36
CA ALA A 243 5.99 -12.67 -1.15
C ALA A 243 6.15 -11.67 -0.01
N GLN A 244 5.79 -12.13 1.19
CA GLN A 244 6.14 -11.50 2.45
C GLN A 244 7.40 -12.18 2.98
N LEU A 245 8.34 -11.38 3.47
CA LEU A 245 9.55 -11.83 4.13
C LEU A 245 9.65 -11.19 5.51
N GLY A 246 9.88 -12.02 6.52
CA GLY A 246 10.23 -11.58 7.87
C GLY A 246 11.73 -11.78 8.09
N LEU A 247 12.48 -10.72 8.34
CA LEU A 247 13.93 -10.80 8.53
C LEU A 247 14.29 -10.66 10.01
N GLU A 248 15.20 -11.53 10.46
CA GLU A 248 15.96 -11.30 11.68
C GLU A 248 17.20 -10.47 11.33
N VAL A 249 17.40 -9.36 12.02
CA VAL A 249 18.46 -8.38 11.72
C VAL A 249 19.14 -7.96 13.02
N ARG A 250 20.48 -7.92 13.02
CA ARG A 250 21.21 -7.40 14.17
C ARG A 250 20.75 -5.97 14.48
N PRO A 251 20.49 -5.60 15.75
CA PRO A 251 19.91 -4.29 16.08
C PRO A 251 20.66 -3.08 15.49
N ALA A 252 22.00 -3.13 15.45
CA ALA A 252 22.83 -2.07 14.88
C ALA A 252 22.67 -1.90 13.35
N GLY A 253 22.28 -2.95 12.64
CA GLY A 253 22.10 -2.95 11.19
C GLY A 253 20.69 -2.63 10.72
N LEU A 254 19.71 -2.54 11.62
CA LEU A 254 18.28 -2.46 11.29
C LEU A 254 17.96 -1.29 10.33
N ASP A 255 18.49 -0.10 10.61
CA ASP A 255 18.27 1.09 9.79
C ASP A 255 18.93 0.98 8.41
N ALA A 256 20.17 0.48 8.36
CA ALA A 256 20.92 0.32 7.12
C ALA A 256 20.28 -0.74 6.21
N VAL A 257 19.90 -1.89 6.76
CA VAL A 257 19.22 -2.98 6.04
C VAL A 257 17.87 -2.50 5.50
N GLY A 258 17.02 -1.89 6.35
CA GLY A 258 15.72 -1.38 5.94
C GLY A 258 15.82 -0.31 4.83
N THR A 259 16.78 0.61 4.97
CA THR A 259 17.04 1.66 3.97
C THR A 259 17.55 1.09 2.65
N ALA A 260 18.41 0.07 2.69
CA ALA A 260 18.91 -0.59 1.49
C ALA A 260 17.78 -1.34 0.75
N LEU A 261 16.98 -2.13 1.49
CA LEU A 261 15.88 -2.89 0.90
C LEU A 261 14.79 -1.98 0.32
N ALA A 262 14.45 -0.89 1.01
CA ALA A 262 13.47 0.09 0.54
C ALA A 262 13.80 0.74 -0.82
N ARG A 263 15.07 0.70 -1.25
CA ARG A 263 15.50 1.21 -2.56
C ARG A 263 15.39 0.18 -3.69
N HIS A 264 15.21 -1.10 -3.36
CA HIS A 264 15.15 -2.15 -4.37
C HIS A 264 13.82 -2.07 -5.13
N PRO A 265 13.80 -2.06 -6.48
CA PRO A 265 12.56 -1.86 -7.26
C PRO A 265 11.50 -2.95 -7.05
N GLY A 266 11.90 -4.13 -6.60
CA GLY A 266 10.98 -5.22 -6.24
C GLY A 266 10.33 -5.09 -4.85
N VAL A 267 10.83 -4.20 -3.97
CA VAL A 267 10.34 -4.05 -2.60
C VAL A 267 9.23 -3.01 -2.55
N ARG A 268 8.01 -3.46 -2.25
CA ARG A 268 6.80 -2.64 -2.17
C ARG A 268 6.54 -2.07 -0.80
N TYR A 269 6.95 -2.81 0.22
CA TYR A 269 6.77 -2.45 1.61
C TYR A 269 8.01 -2.89 2.38
N CYS A 270 8.50 -2.03 3.26
CA CYS A 270 9.55 -2.39 4.21
C CYS A 270 9.36 -1.59 5.49
N ALA A 271 9.25 -2.31 6.61
CA ALA A 271 9.07 -1.69 7.91
C ALA A 271 9.80 -2.47 9.01
N ALA A 272 10.29 -1.73 10.01
CA ALA A 272 10.73 -2.29 11.27
C ALA A 272 9.51 -2.61 12.13
N ILE A 273 9.50 -3.82 12.70
CA ILE A 273 8.39 -4.37 13.48
C ILE A 273 8.87 -4.84 14.85
N ALA A 274 7.98 -4.77 15.83
CA ALA A 274 8.14 -5.42 17.13
C ALA A 274 7.36 -6.74 17.10
N GLY A 275 8.07 -7.87 17.11
CA GLY A 275 7.49 -9.21 17.05
C GLY A 275 8.57 -10.29 17.02
N SER A 276 8.29 -11.42 16.37
CA SER A 276 9.26 -12.53 16.18
C SER A 276 10.36 -12.23 15.15
N ARG A 277 10.20 -11.15 14.36
CA ARG A 277 11.11 -10.67 13.31
C ARG A 277 11.35 -9.18 13.51
N ASP A 278 12.43 -8.65 12.93
CA ASP A 278 12.83 -7.24 13.09
C ASP A 278 12.40 -6.37 11.90
N LEU A 279 12.38 -6.95 10.68
CA LEU A 279 11.86 -6.30 9.48
C LEU A 279 10.77 -7.16 8.82
N LEU A 280 9.72 -6.48 8.36
CA LEU A 280 8.76 -7.04 7.41
C LEU A 280 8.99 -6.43 6.04
N VAL A 281 9.09 -7.26 5.00
CA VAL A 281 9.34 -6.85 3.62
C VAL A 281 8.32 -7.52 2.70
N GLU A 282 7.65 -6.73 1.86
CA GLU A 282 6.82 -7.26 0.77
C GLU A 282 7.54 -7.05 -0.56
N VAL A 283 7.61 -8.10 -1.38
CA VAL A 283 8.20 -8.04 -2.72
C VAL A 283 7.22 -8.46 -3.81
N CYS A 284 7.33 -7.80 -4.96
CA CYS A 284 6.66 -8.17 -6.20
C CYS A 284 7.70 -8.41 -7.31
N LEU A 285 7.66 -9.59 -7.92
CA LEU A 285 8.65 -10.05 -8.88
C LEU A 285 7.97 -10.75 -10.06
N ALA A 286 8.65 -10.79 -11.22
CA ALA A 286 8.09 -11.36 -12.43
C ALA A 286 7.94 -12.90 -12.37
N HIS A 287 8.86 -13.58 -11.70
CA HIS A 287 8.94 -15.05 -11.64
C HIS A 287 9.72 -15.53 -10.40
N GLU A 288 9.60 -16.81 -10.05
CA GLU A 288 10.12 -17.42 -8.81
C GLU A 288 11.64 -17.37 -8.72
N MET A 289 12.33 -17.56 -9.84
CA MET A 289 13.80 -17.39 -9.90
C MET A 289 14.23 -15.96 -9.53
N GLY A 290 13.38 -14.96 -9.72
CA GLY A 290 13.62 -13.59 -9.27
C GLY A 290 13.61 -13.50 -7.75
N LEU A 291 12.70 -14.22 -7.08
CA LEU A 291 12.63 -14.31 -5.62
C LEU A 291 13.85 -15.03 -5.06
N TYR A 292 14.26 -16.14 -5.68
CA TYR A 292 15.48 -16.84 -5.32
C TYR A 292 16.73 -15.93 -5.41
N ARG A 293 16.88 -15.16 -6.50
CA ARG A 293 17.97 -14.18 -6.63
C ARG A 293 17.86 -13.05 -5.61
N PHE A 294 16.65 -12.55 -5.34
CA PHE A 294 16.44 -11.53 -4.32
C PHE A 294 16.95 -12.01 -2.95
N VAL A 295 16.61 -13.23 -2.54
CA VAL A 295 17.09 -13.79 -1.27
C VAL A 295 18.60 -14.04 -1.30
N THR A 296 19.12 -14.67 -2.34
CA THR A 296 20.53 -15.11 -2.35
C THR A 296 21.53 -14.00 -2.62
N GLN A 297 21.14 -12.98 -3.38
CA GLN A 297 22.04 -11.91 -3.83
C GLN A 297 21.77 -10.58 -3.14
N VAL A 298 20.50 -10.19 -2.99
CA VAL A 298 20.15 -8.92 -2.34
C VAL A 298 20.17 -9.09 -0.83
N ILE A 299 19.38 -10.01 -0.28
CA ILE A 299 19.36 -10.27 1.17
C ILE A 299 20.67 -10.89 1.62
N GLY A 300 21.18 -11.90 0.92
CA GLY A 300 22.45 -12.56 1.24
C GLY A 300 23.67 -11.63 1.17
N GLY A 301 23.56 -10.47 0.50
CA GLY A 301 24.58 -9.43 0.49
C GLY A 301 24.54 -8.47 1.69
N LEU A 302 23.52 -8.55 2.55
CA LEU A 302 23.34 -7.68 3.70
C LEU A 302 23.88 -8.35 4.97
N PRO A 303 25.05 -7.93 5.49
CA PRO A 303 25.80 -8.68 6.51
C PRO A 303 25.10 -8.80 7.86
N ASP A 304 24.17 -7.88 8.15
CA ASP A 304 23.42 -7.84 9.41
C ASP A 304 22.13 -8.67 9.39
N VAL A 305 21.75 -9.24 8.25
CA VAL A 305 20.64 -10.19 8.18
C VAL A 305 21.11 -11.54 8.71
N VAL A 306 20.37 -12.09 9.67
CA VAL A 306 20.67 -13.36 10.34
C VAL A 306 19.82 -14.49 9.79
N ASP A 307 18.53 -14.24 9.58
CA ASP A 307 17.56 -15.22 9.11
C ASP A 307 16.46 -14.57 8.26
N VAL A 308 15.78 -15.39 7.45
CA VAL A 308 14.66 -14.99 6.60
C VAL A 308 13.54 -16.03 6.67
N ASP A 309 12.39 -15.63 7.22
CA ASP A 309 11.11 -16.31 6.97
C ASP A 309 10.50 -15.77 5.68
N MET A 310 9.86 -16.64 4.91
CA MET A 310 9.22 -16.26 3.66
C MET A 310 7.90 -16.98 3.45
N ALA A 311 6.92 -16.23 2.99
CA ALA A 311 5.61 -16.71 2.61
C ALA A 311 5.19 -16.11 1.26
N PHE A 312 4.73 -16.94 0.32
CA PHE A 312 4.07 -16.45 -0.88
C PHE A 312 2.68 -15.92 -0.54
N ILE A 313 2.29 -14.80 -1.15
CA ILE A 313 0.90 -14.35 -1.16
C ILE A 313 0.20 -15.08 -2.31
N THR A 314 -0.78 -15.92 -1.97
CA THR A 314 -1.51 -16.75 -2.95
C THR A 314 -2.81 -16.10 -3.40
N ARG A 315 -3.40 -15.25 -2.56
CA ARG A 315 -4.62 -14.50 -2.87
C ARG A 315 -4.71 -13.24 -2.02
N ALA A 316 -5.11 -12.13 -2.62
CA ALA A 316 -5.54 -10.94 -1.88
C ALA A 316 -7.07 -10.90 -1.82
N TYR A 317 -7.62 -10.61 -0.64
CA TYR A 317 -9.06 -10.37 -0.41
C TYR A 317 -9.34 -8.88 -0.20
N LYS A 318 -8.36 -8.15 0.35
CA LYS A 318 -8.41 -6.71 0.57
C LYS A 318 -7.02 -6.10 0.43
N ARG A 319 -6.92 -4.93 -0.23
CA ARG A 319 -5.68 -4.15 -0.37
C ARG A 319 -5.98 -2.67 -0.16
N GLY A 320 -5.39 -2.05 0.85
CA GLY A 320 -5.56 -0.61 1.09
C GLY A 320 -7.02 -0.17 1.17
N HIS A 321 -7.83 -0.90 1.93
CA HIS A 321 -9.30 -0.78 2.05
C HIS A 321 -10.15 -1.30 0.88
N LEU A 322 -9.55 -1.57 -0.28
CA LEU A 322 -10.29 -1.99 -1.46
C LEU A 322 -10.46 -3.50 -1.46
N LEU A 323 -11.68 -3.96 -1.69
CA LEU A 323 -11.98 -5.39 -1.79
C LEU A 323 -11.51 -5.92 -3.14
N LYS A 324 -11.01 -7.15 -3.14
CA LYS A 324 -10.49 -7.80 -4.34
C LYS A 324 -11.47 -8.84 -4.84
N ASP A 325 -11.74 -8.81 -6.14
CA ASP A 325 -12.46 -9.87 -6.85
C ASP A 325 -11.55 -10.41 -7.96
N GLY A 326 -10.81 -11.48 -7.63
CA GLY A 326 -9.74 -11.97 -8.46
C GLY A 326 -8.69 -10.88 -8.71
N ARG A 327 -8.57 -10.43 -9.97
CA ARG A 327 -7.62 -9.37 -10.37
C ARG A 327 -8.21 -7.96 -10.35
N LEU A 328 -9.51 -7.82 -10.08
CA LEU A 328 -10.21 -6.56 -10.08
C LEU A 328 -10.24 -5.93 -8.68
N THR A 329 -10.32 -4.61 -8.65
CA THR A 329 -10.29 -3.81 -7.42
C THR A 329 -11.61 -3.08 -7.26
N ARG A 330 -12.45 -3.53 -6.32
CA ARG A 330 -13.77 -2.96 -6.06
C ARG A 330 -13.72 -1.96 -4.90
N SER A 331 -14.43 -0.85 -5.03
CA SER A 331 -14.68 0.03 -3.90
C SER A 331 -15.64 -0.64 -2.90
N PRO A 332 -15.44 -0.51 -1.58
CA PRO A 332 -16.44 -0.91 -0.60
C PRO A 332 -17.80 -0.21 -0.77
N HIS A 333 -17.80 0.94 -1.44
CA HIS A 333 -19.00 1.76 -1.69
C HIS A 333 -19.68 1.45 -3.03
N ASP A 334 -19.01 0.70 -3.92
CA ASP A 334 -19.61 0.24 -5.16
C ASP A 334 -20.35 -1.07 -4.82
N ALA A 335 -21.62 -0.96 -4.42
CA ALA A 335 -22.48 -2.13 -4.21
C ALA A 335 -22.59 -2.95 -5.51
N PRO A 336 -22.72 -4.29 -5.43
CA PRO A 336 -22.88 -5.15 -6.61
C PRO A 336 -24.13 -4.84 -7.44
#